data_AF-A0A3D6EWW8-F1
#
_entry.id   AF-A0A3D6EWW8-F1
#
_cell.length_a   1.000
_cell.length_b   1.000
_cell.length_c   1.000
_cell.angle_alpha   90.00
_cell.angle_beta   90.00
_cell.angle_gamma   90.00
#
_symmetry.space_group_name_H-M   'P 1'
#
loop_
_entity.id
_entity.type
_entity.pdbx_description
1 polymer ?
#
loop_
_entity_poly.entity_id
_entity_poly.type
_entity_poly.pdbx_seq_one_letter_code
_entity_poly.pdbx_strand_id
1 'polypeptide(L)'
;PDFPGKNVEVGGFKPFVKSNPPAKDIDKAATNHTNFLLALANIKPELELLNQKTESLGNDVSRVTVTVHNKGLLPAVADIGARNYWVKLINVSLTLTKDQSLVSGNRVVVLNNLQPGESQEISWLIKGKGSATLEAGAPQTGFKKINITL
;
A
#
# COMPACT_ATOMS: atom_id res chain seq x y z
N PRO A 1 33.35 29.79 -3.16
CA PRO A 1 31.92 29.49 -3.36
C PRO A 1 31.32 30.48 -4.36
N ASP A 2 30.85 30.02 -5.51
CA ASP A 2 30.54 30.87 -6.67
C ASP A 2 29.32 31.80 -6.51
N PHE A 3 28.62 31.79 -5.37
CA PHE A 3 27.48 32.69 -5.12
C PHE A 3 27.36 33.13 -3.64
N PRO A 4 28.14 34.13 -3.18
CA PRO A 4 28.00 34.68 -1.84
C PRO A 4 26.64 35.40 -1.66
N GLY A 5 25.94 35.13 -0.55
CA GLY A 5 24.73 35.87 -0.16
C GLY A 5 23.44 35.52 -0.90
N LYS A 6 23.40 34.41 -1.67
CA LYS A 6 22.18 33.93 -2.33
C LYS A 6 21.76 32.56 -1.81
N ASN A 7 20.45 32.37 -1.61
CA ASN A 7 19.86 31.05 -1.48
C ASN A 7 19.87 30.40 -2.87
N VAL A 8 20.65 29.33 -3.02
CA VAL A 8 20.71 28.53 -4.24
C VAL A 8 20.15 27.15 -3.95
N GLU A 9 19.42 26.57 -4.90
CA GLU A 9 19.15 25.13 -4.86
C GLU A 9 20.43 24.38 -5.18
N VAL A 10 20.87 23.51 -4.27
CA VAL A 10 21.98 22.60 -4.52
C VAL A 10 21.44 21.43 -5.34
N GLY A 11 21.44 21.55 -6.67
CA GLY A 11 20.97 20.46 -7.52
C GLY A 11 20.81 20.85 -8.99
N GLY A 12 21.05 19.89 -9.87
CA GLY A 12 20.89 20.01 -11.32
C GLY A 12 21.86 19.10 -12.06
N PHE A 13 21.35 18.26 -12.97
CA PHE A 13 22.22 17.57 -13.92
C PHE A 13 22.78 18.62 -14.88
N LYS A 14 24.10 18.78 -14.95
CA LYS A 14 24.72 19.54 -16.03
C LYS A 14 24.71 18.64 -17.27
N PRO A 15 23.84 18.90 -18.26
CA PRO A 15 23.77 18.04 -19.44
C PRO A 15 25.11 18.10 -20.17
N PHE A 16 25.50 16.98 -20.81
CA PHE A 16 26.73 16.84 -21.59
C PHE A 16 28.06 16.87 -20.81
N VAL A 17 28.05 16.74 -19.48
CA VAL A 17 29.29 16.45 -18.73
C VAL A 17 29.74 15.02 -19.04
N LYS A 18 30.78 14.89 -19.86
CA LYS A 18 31.42 13.61 -20.23
C LYS A 18 32.43 13.13 -19.18
N SER A 19 32.22 13.46 -17.91
CA SER A 19 33.10 13.03 -16.83
C SER A 19 32.48 11.83 -16.14
N ASN A 20 33.06 10.65 -16.34
CA ASN A 20 32.79 9.53 -15.45
C ASN A 20 33.41 9.84 -14.07
N PRO A 21 32.84 9.28 -12.99
CA PRO A 21 33.51 9.27 -11.69
C PRO A 21 34.92 8.68 -11.83
N PRO A 22 35.93 9.21 -11.12
CA PRO A 22 37.24 8.57 -11.05
C PRO A 22 37.09 7.10 -10.66
N ALA A 23 37.87 6.20 -11.27
CA ALA A 23 37.74 4.75 -11.06
C ALA A 23 37.78 4.34 -9.58
N LYS A 24 38.60 5.04 -8.77
CA LYS A 24 38.72 4.86 -7.31
C LYS A 24 37.42 5.10 -6.53
N ASP A 25 36.48 5.85 -7.08
CA ASP A 25 35.22 6.23 -6.41
C ASP A 25 34.06 5.30 -6.81
N ILE A 26 34.24 4.43 -7.82
CA ILE A 26 33.19 3.55 -8.35
C ILE A 26 32.70 2.58 -7.29
N ASP A 27 33.59 1.90 -6.58
CA ASP A 27 33.22 0.90 -5.57
C ASP A 27 32.41 1.53 -4.44
N LYS A 28 32.87 2.68 -3.94
CA LYS A 28 32.15 3.45 -2.92
C LYS A 28 30.78 3.92 -3.42
N ALA A 29 30.69 4.41 -4.65
CA ALA A 29 29.43 4.82 -5.25
C ALA A 29 28.45 3.63 -5.37
N ALA A 30 28.93 2.46 -5.82
CA ALA A 30 28.14 1.25 -5.91
C ALA A 30 27.60 0.83 -4.54
N THR A 31 28.42 0.85 -3.48
CA THR A 31 27.97 0.57 -2.11
C THR A 31 26.92 1.58 -1.64
N ASN A 32 27.14 2.88 -1.86
CA ASN A 32 26.22 3.92 -1.44
C ASN A 32 24.85 3.82 -2.14
N HIS A 33 24.86 3.61 -3.46
CA HIS A 33 23.62 3.42 -4.22
C HIS A 33 22.88 2.14 -3.81
N THR A 34 23.61 1.05 -3.56
CA THR A 34 23.02 -0.19 -3.06
C THR A 34 22.35 0.04 -1.70
N ASN A 35 23.04 0.69 -0.77
CA ASN A 35 22.50 1.01 0.55
C ASN A 35 21.25 1.89 0.45
N PHE A 36 21.27 2.88 -0.44
CA PHE A 36 20.11 3.73 -0.71
C PHE A 36 18.92 2.93 -1.24
N LEU A 37 19.13 2.05 -2.24
CA LEU A 37 18.07 1.22 -2.80
C LEU A 37 17.47 0.26 -1.76
N LEU A 38 18.31 -0.33 -0.91
CA LEU A 38 17.85 -1.18 0.20
C LEU A 38 17.06 -0.38 1.23
N ALA A 39 17.52 0.81 1.60
CA ALA A 39 16.79 1.69 2.50
C ALA A 39 15.44 2.09 1.90
N LEU A 40 15.40 2.45 0.62
CA LEU A 40 14.17 2.79 -0.09
C LEU A 40 13.18 1.60 -0.14
N ALA A 41 13.68 0.40 -0.41
CA ALA A 41 12.85 -0.81 -0.44
C ALA A 41 12.27 -1.15 0.94
N ASN A 42 13.01 -0.88 2.02
CA ASN A 42 12.55 -1.11 3.39
C ASN A 42 11.44 -0.13 3.81
N ILE A 43 11.39 1.08 3.25
CA ILE A 43 10.36 2.08 3.57
C ILE A 43 9.13 2.03 2.65
N LYS A 44 9.06 1.04 1.74
CA LYS A 44 7.93 0.84 0.81
C LYS A 44 6.58 0.84 1.55
N PRO A 45 5.47 1.19 0.87
CA PRO A 45 4.15 1.00 1.47
C PRO A 45 3.91 -0.49 1.74
N GLU A 46 3.32 -0.79 2.87
CA GLU A 46 3.01 -2.18 3.25
C GLU A 46 1.66 -2.24 3.92
N LEU A 47 0.77 -3.07 3.38
CA LEU A 47 -0.57 -3.23 3.93
C LEU A 47 -0.61 -4.24 5.07
N GLU A 48 -1.46 -3.92 6.03
CA GLU A 48 -1.84 -4.77 7.13
C GLU A 48 -3.36 -4.75 7.29
N LEU A 49 -3.92 -5.88 7.73
CA LEU A 49 -5.34 -6.00 8.06
C LEU A 49 -5.45 -6.07 9.58
N LEU A 50 -6.07 -5.06 10.17
CA LEU A 50 -6.23 -4.87 11.60
C LEU A 50 -7.70 -5.00 12.02
N ASN A 51 -7.92 -5.17 13.33
CA ASN A 51 -9.23 -5.11 13.98
C ASN A 51 -10.31 -5.97 13.32
N GLN A 52 -9.94 -7.17 12.85
CA GLN A 52 -10.92 -8.09 12.29
C GLN A 52 -11.94 -8.46 13.37
N LYS A 53 -13.19 -8.06 13.17
CA LYS A 53 -14.31 -8.29 14.08
C LYS A 53 -15.44 -8.96 13.33
N THR A 54 -16.03 -9.98 13.94
CA THR A 54 -17.25 -10.61 13.45
C THR A 54 -18.31 -10.58 14.55
N GLU A 55 -19.47 -10.01 14.25
CA GLU A 55 -20.59 -9.85 15.18
C GLU A 55 -21.82 -10.53 14.58
N SER A 56 -22.42 -11.48 15.31
CA SER A 56 -23.69 -12.06 14.86
C SER A 56 -24.85 -11.10 15.14
N LEU A 57 -25.67 -10.86 14.11
CA LEU A 57 -26.88 -10.05 14.17
C LEU A 57 -28.15 -10.91 14.25
N GLY A 58 -28.01 -12.24 14.36
CA GLY A 58 -29.10 -13.20 14.32
C GLY A 58 -29.57 -13.55 12.90
N ASN A 59 -30.46 -14.54 12.79
CA ASN A 59 -30.97 -15.04 11.49
C ASN A 59 -29.87 -15.44 10.48
N ASP A 60 -28.78 -16.01 11.00
CA ASP A 60 -27.57 -16.35 10.23
C ASP A 60 -26.94 -15.16 9.50
N VAL A 61 -27.12 -13.94 10.01
CA VAL A 61 -26.47 -12.73 9.52
C VAL A 61 -25.33 -12.36 10.46
N SER A 62 -24.14 -12.14 9.90
CA SER A 62 -22.96 -11.68 10.62
C SER A 62 -22.44 -10.39 10.00
N ARG A 63 -22.13 -9.41 10.84
CA ARG A 63 -21.39 -8.21 10.47
C ARG A 63 -19.90 -8.51 10.58
N VAL A 64 -19.18 -8.31 9.49
CA VAL A 64 -17.73 -8.41 9.44
C VAL A 64 -17.16 -7.03 9.25
N THR A 65 -16.24 -6.62 10.11
CA THR A 65 -15.52 -5.34 10.02
C THR A 65 -14.03 -5.60 10.01
N VAL A 66 -13.30 -4.96 9.08
CA VAL A 66 -11.85 -5.04 8.98
C VAL A 66 -11.29 -3.65 8.69
N THR A 67 -10.18 -3.32 9.34
CA THR A 67 -9.41 -2.11 9.07
C THR A 67 -8.24 -2.42 8.13
N VAL A 68 -8.18 -1.73 7.00
CA VAL A 68 -7.04 -1.80 6.07
C VAL A 68 -6.08 -0.68 6.42
N HIS A 69 -4.85 -1.01 6.82
CA HIS A 69 -3.87 -0.06 7.33
C HIS A 69 -2.58 -0.08 6.48
N ASN A 70 -2.04 1.10 6.17
CA ASN A 70 -0.71 1.22 5.59
C ASN A 70 0.32 1.44 6.71
N LYS A 71 1.03 0.39 7.11
CA LYS A 71 2.10 0.47 8.11
C LYS A 71 3.45 0.93 7.53
N GLY A 72 3.53 1.09 6.21
CA GLY A 72 4.74 1.57 5.54
C GLY A 72 4.96 3.08 5.76
N LEU A 73 6.16 3.56 5.43
CA LEU A 73 6.52 4.98 5.56
C LEU A 73 6.24 5.79 4.29
N LEU A 74 5.87 5.13 3.20
CA LEU A 74 5.46 5.74 1.94
C LEU A 74 3.96 5.56 1.71
N PRO A 75 3.31 6.47 0.96
CA PRO A 75 1.91 6.31 0.58
C PRO A 75 1.73 5.11 -0.35
N ALA A 76 0.54 4.49 -0.30
CA ALA A 76 0.20 3.37 -1.17
C ALA A 76 0.20 3.74 -2.66
N VAL A 77 -0.09 5.01 -2.97
CA VAL A 77 0.01 5.62 -4.29
C VAL A 77 0.79 6.91 -4.17
N ALA A 78 1.90 7.04 -4.91
CA ALA A 78 2.65 8.29 -4.99
C ALA A 78 1.84 9.38 -5.70
N ASP A 79 2.06 10.65 -5.39
CA ASP A 79 1.30 11.77 -5.97
C ASP A 79 1.30 11.81 -7.49
N ILE A 80 2.43 11.46 -8.12
CA ILE A 80 2.51 11.35 -9.58
C ILE A 80 1.67 10.19 -10.12
N GLY A 81 1.59 9.09 -9.37
CA GLY A 81 0.76 7.92 -9.68
C GLY A 81 -0.73 8.23 -9.58
N ALA A 82 -1.12 9.06 -8.61
CA ALA A 82 -2.49 9.52 -8.47
C ALA A 82 -2.94 10.41 -9.66
N ARG A 83 -2.00 11.13 -10.29
CA ARG A 83 -2.28 12.00 -11.45
C ARG A 83 -2.28 11.28 -12.79
N ASN A 84 -1.47 10.23 -12.94
CA ASN A 84 -1.32 9.52 -14.23
C ASN A 84 -2.23 8.28 -14.36
N TYR A 85 -2.87 7.85 -13.28
CA TYR A 85 -3.83 6.73 -13.23
C TYR A 85 -3.28 5.38 -13.74
N TRP A 86 -1.96 5.21 -13.79
CA TRP A 86 -1.34 3.93 -14.17
C TRP A 86 -1.15 2.98 -12.98
N VAL A 87 -0.99 3.54 -11.77
CA VAL A 87 -0.77 2.75 -10.57
C VAL A 87 -2.07 2.03 -10.19
N LYS A 88 -1.97 0.73 -9.94
CA LYS A 88 -3.10 -0.06 -9.45
C LYS A 88 -3.44 0.36 -8.02
N LEU A 89 -4.71 0.63 -7.79
CA LEU A 89 -5.25 0.97 -6.48
C LEU A 89 -5.39 -0.26 -5.61
N ILE A 90 -5.54 -0.05 -4.31
CA ILE A 90 -5.73 -1.14 -3.35
C ILE A 90 -7.13 -1.72 -3.56
N ASN A 91 -7.19 -3.00 -3.89
CA ASN A 91 -8.44 -3.73 -4.00
C ASN A 91 -8.65 -4.57 -2.74
N VAL A 92 -9.81 -4.43 -2.12
CA VAL A 92 -10.27 -5.26 -1.00
C VAL A 92 -11.41 -6.12 -1.51
N SER A 93 -11.17 -7.42 -1.59
CA SER A 93 -12.07 -8.40 -2.20
C SER A 93 -12.52 -9.44 -1.17
N LEU A 94 -13.84 -9.62 -1.08
CA LEU A 94 -14.50 -10.60 -0.23
C LEU A 94 -15.01 -11.76 -1.09
N THR A 95 -14.43 -12.94 -0.87
CA THR A 95 -14.85 -14.19 -1.49
C THR A 95 -15.74 -14.97 -0.53
N LEU A 96 -16.96 -15.24 -0.97
CA LEU A 96 -17.98 -15.99 -0.23
C LEU A 96 -18.09 -17.42 -0.76
N THR A 97 -18.54 -18.35 0.08
CA THR A 97 -18.83 -19.75 -0.33
C THR A 97 -20.25 -19.90 -0.87
N LYS A 98 -20.60 -21.07 -1.45
CA LYS A 98 -21.86 -21.29 -2.19
C LYS A 98 -23.14 -21.01 -1.37
N ASP A 99 -23.08 -21.18 -0.06
CA ASP A 99 -24.24 -21.03 0.84
C ASP A 99 -24.27 -19.66 1.54
N GLN A 100 -23.39 -18.73 1.14
CA GLN A 100 -23.29 -17.39 1.69
C GLN A 100 -23.76 -16.34 0.68
N SER A 101 -24.44 -15.32 1.18
CA SER A 101 -24.90 -14.18 0.38
C SER A 101 -24.51 -12.86 1.04
N LEU A 102 -24.19 -11.87 0.22
CA LEU A 102 -23.90 -10.53 0.70
C LEU A 102 -25.22 -9.77 0.86
N VAL A 103 -25.52 -9.35 2.09
CA VAL A 103 -26.73 -8.57 2.42
C VAL A 103 -26.45 -7.08 2.26
N SER A 104 -25.26 -6.63 2.66
CA SER A 104 -24.85 -5.22 2.54
C SER A 104 -23.33 -5.08 2.42
N GLY A 105 -22.90 -4.00 1.77
CA GLY A 105 -21.51 -3.75 1.38
C GLY A 105 -21.21 -4.17 -0.06
N ASN A 106 -19.96 -3.95 -0.49
CA ASN A 106 -19.50 -4.32 -1.83
C ASN A 106 -18.53 -5.50 -1.75
N ARG A 107 -18.68 -6.49 -2.64
CA ARG A 107 -17.72 -7.62 -2.73
C ARG A 107 -16.31 -7.16 -3.04
N VAL A 108 -16.17 -6.07 -3.80
CA VAL A 108 -14.89 -5.44 -4.11
C VAL A 108 -15.00 -3.97 -3.73
N VAL A 109 -14.09 -3.50 -2.89
CA VAL A 109 -13.93 -2.10 -2.51
C VAL A 109 -12.55 -1.65 -3.00
N VAL A 110 -12.51 -0.56 -3.75
CA VAL A 110 -11.26 0.03 -4.25
C VAL A 110 -10.93 1.24 -3.38
N LEU A 111 -9.74 1.28 -2.78
CA LEU A 111 -9.28 2.42 -1.99
C LEU A 111 -8.37 3.31 -2.85
N ASN A 112 -8.65 4.62 -2.84
CA ASN A 112 -7.93 5.59 -3.67
C ASN A 112 -6.45 5.71 -3.28
N ASN A 113 -6.16 6.03 -2.02
CA ASN A 113 -4.81 6.08 -1.48
C ASN A 113 -4.88 5.85 0.03
N LEU A 114 -3.81 5.33 0.59
CA LEU A 114 -3.58 5.32 2.03
C LEU A 114 -2.21 5.95 2.28
N GLN A 115 -2.21 7.09 2.97
CA GLN A 115 -1.00 7.75 3.45
C GLN A 115 -0.25 6.87 4.47
N PRO A 116 1.02 7.16 4.77
CA PRO A 116 1.74 6.46 5.83
C PRO A 116 0.97 6.51 7.15
N GLY A 117 0.71 5.35 7.76
CA GLY A 117 -0.05 5.23 9.00
C GLY A 117 -1.57 5.41 8.84
N GLU A 118 -2.08 5.66 7.64
CA GLU A 118 -3.53 5.81 7.42
C GLU A 118 -4.23 4.45 7.41
N SER A 119 -5.49 4.48 7.84
CA SER A 119 -6.35 3.32 7.93
C SER A 119 -7.73 3.62 7.35
N GLN A 120 -8.31 2.64 6.65
CA GLN A 120 -9.69 2.67 6.22
C GLN A 120 -10.44 1.47 6.78
N GLU A 121 -11.54 1.72 7.49
CA GLU A 121 -12.45 0.67 7.92
C GLU A 121 -13.45 0.32 6.83
N ILE A 122 -13.72 -0.98 6.68
CA ILE A 122 -14.69 -1.53 5.74
C ILE A 122 -15.52 -2.56 6.50
N SER A 123 -16.83 -2.54 6.26
CA SER A 123 -17.76 -3.51 6.85
C SER A 123 -18.70 -4.14 5.82
N TRP A 124 -19.10 -5.37 6.11
CA TRP A 124 -20.02 -6.16 5.32
C TRP A 124 -21.08 -6.79 6.22
N LEU A 125 -22.28 -6.97 5.68
CA LEU A 125 -23.28 -7.86 6.26
C LEU A 125 -23.38 -9.10 5.39
N ILE A 126 -23.08 -10.25 5.97
CA ILE A 126 -23.04 -11.53 5.26
C ILE A 126 -24.09 -12.43 5.89
N LYS A 127 -24.92 -13.07 5.05
CA LYS A 127 -25.87 -14.09 5.48
C LYS A 127 -25.35 -15.47 5.09
N GLY A 128 -25.29 -16.37 6.06
CA GLY A 128 -24.77 -17.73 5.92
C GLY A 128 -23.73 -18.06 6.99
N LYS A 129 -23.43 -19.34 7.15
CA LYS A 129 -22.44 -19.85 8.12
C LYS A 129 -21.14 -20.24 7.42
N GLY A 130 -20.11 -20.50 8.20
CA GLY A 130 -18.84 -21.06 7.71
C GLY A 130 -17.75 -20.01 7.64
N SER A 131 -16.93 -20.02 6.59
CA SER A 131 -15.83 -19.07 6.42
C SER A 131 -15.96 -18.28 5.12
N ALA A 132 -15.47 -17.04 5.17
CA ALA A 132 -15.27 -16.17 4.02
C ALA A 132 -13.78 -15.79 3.94
N THR A 133 -13.31 -15.48 2.75
CA THR A 133 -11.91 -15.09 2.54
C THR A 133 -11.85 -13.64 2.11
N LEU A 134 -11.05 -12.85 2.82
CA LEU A 134 -10.80 -11.45 2.49
C LEU A 134 -9.36 -11.31 1.98
N GLU A 135 -9.21 -10.69 0.82
CA GLU A 135 -7.91 -10.35 0.25
C GLU A 135 -7.84 -8.85 -0.02
N ALA A 136 -6.83 -8.19 0.51
CA ALA A 136 -6.57 -6.77 0.32
C ALA A 136 -5.16 -6.56 -0.25
N GLY A 137 -5.03 -5.78 -1.31
CA GLY A 137 -3.70 -5.48 -1.84
C GLY A 137 -3.65 -4.75 -3.16
N ALA A 138 -2.43 -4.34 -3.48
CA ALA A 138 -1.97 -3.87 -4.78
C ALA A 138 -0.50 -4.28 -4.97
N PRO A 139 0.04 -4.33 -6.20
CA PRO A 139 1.41 -4.79 -6.46
C PRO A 139 2.48 -4.06 -5.63
N GLN A 140 2.33 -2.75 -5.43
CA GLN A 140 3.29 -1.92 -4.69
C GLN A 140 3.18 -2.06 -3.17
N THR A 141 2.01 -2.43 -2.64
CA THR A 141 1.76 -2.56 -1.20
C THR A 141 1.89 -4.01 -0.69
N GLY A 142 1.97 -4.96 -1.61
CA GLY A 142 1.76 -6.38 -1.35
C GLY A 142 0.29 -6.75 -1.17
N PHE A 143 0.05 -8.06 -1.09
CA PHE A 143 -1.27 -8.66 -0.87
C PHE A 143 -1.33 -9.33 0.50
N LYS A 144 -2.44 -9.12 1.21
CA LYS A 144 -2.76 -9.75 2.49
C LYS A 144 -4.07 -10.50 2.36
N LYS A 145 -4.07 -11.75 2.83
CA LYS A 145 -5.21 -12.64 2.77
C LYS A 145 -5.52 -13.17 4.15
N ILE A 146 -6.77 -13.09 4.57
CA ILE A 146 -7.25 -13.61 5.85
C ILE A 146 -8.53 -14.43 5.64
N ASN A 147 -8.73 -15.42 6.49
CA ASN A 147 -9.98 -16.18 6.57
C ASN A 147 -10.80 -15.67 7.75
N ILE A 148 -12.08 -15.45 7.51
CA ILE A 148 -13.04 -14.88 8.45
C ILE A 148 -14.09 -15.94 8.73
N THR A 149 -14.29 -16.26 10.01
CA THR A 149 -15.36 -17.18 10.45
C THR A 149 -16.63 -16.38 10.70
N LEU A 150 -17.75 -16.83 10.13
CA LEU A 150 -19.06 -16.16 10.15
C LEU A 150 -20.03 -16.75 11.17
#